data_AF-A0A2T7WF79-F1
#
_entry.id   AF-A0A2T7WF79-F1
#
_cell.length_a   1.000
_cell.length_b   1.000
_cell.length_c   1.000
_cell.angle_alpha   90.00
_cell.angle_beta   90.00
_cell.angle_gamma   90.00
#
_symmetry.space_group_name_H-M   'P 1'
#
loop_
_entity.id
_entity.type
_entity.pdbx_description
1 polymer ?
#
loop_
_entity_poly.entity_id
_entity_poly.type
_entity_poly.pdbx_seq_one_letter_code
_entity_poly.pdbx_strand_id
1 'polypeptide(L)'
;MATTAGRGMVALGISGILLASGAVIAVLVDPFTRVPMMVDATTEWLARLLLLLGVAWLVIGMLAARTSLVRRPGAAAARATWIASTRPWRARESTLGVLPLDRWLMILVPGGLLVTTRIVQTPRDGLWGVAVAIAGWLLFAFAVRLLLGRRSPWPIIAAVGGALVLRCVVALVAVALSGPEGVWPDLWALPAVRILYLMIAFALVAWVFVAAGWALSAQLGRRRAGGVALAGMGIGYALPAATIALMGARDALRSWNEQIGILPWDLARLTGMRDGAFPIEVVAVTAVIGAVATIVGMALALPDRVYARRVR
;
A
#
# COMPACT_ATOMS: atom_id res chain seq x y z
N MET A 1 -17.70 -19.59 15.67
CA MET A 1 -16.28 -19.29 15.44
C MET A 1 -15.89 -19.81 14.06
N ALA A 2 -15.45 -18.97 13.12
CA ALA A 2 -14.96 -19.49 11.84
C ALA A 2 -13.65 -20.25 12.07
N THR A 3 -13.58 -21.49 11.58
CA THR A 3 -12.35 -22.30 11.60
C THR A 3 -11.24 -21.59 10.82
N THR A 4 -9.98 -21.94 11.07
CA THR A 4 -8.82 -21.41 10.33
C THR A 4 -8.98 -21.57 8.82
N ALA A 5 -9.61 -22.67 8.36
CA ALA A 5 -9.98 -22.89 6.97
C ALA A 5 -11.03 -21.87 6.47
N GLY A 6 -12.06 -21.58 7.27
CA GLY A 6 -13.07 -20.56 6.94
C GLY A 6 -12.49 -19.17 6.73
N ARG A 7 -11.53 -18.75 7.56
CA ARG A 7 -10.84 -17.45 7.38
C ARG A 7 -9.95 -17.42 6.13
N GLY A 8 -9.33 -18.56 5.79
CA GLY A 8 -8.54 -18.70 4.57
C GLY A 8 -9.40 -18.52 3.31
N MET A 9 -10.57 -19.15 3.25
CA MET A 9 -11.49 -19.01 2.11
C MET A 9 -12.00 -17.57 1.94
N VAL A 10 -12.35 -16.90 3.05
CA VAL A 10 -12.74 -15.47 3.00
C VAL A 10 -11.59 -14.60 2.47
N ALA A 11 -10.35 -14.89 2.85
CA ALA A 11 -9.18 -14.16 2.35
C ALA A 11 -8.97 -14.35 0.85
N LEU A 12 -9.09 -15.58 0.35
CA LEU A 12 -9.03 -15.85 -1.08
C LEU A 12 -10.17 -15.15 -1.83
N GLY A 13 -11.39 -15.17 -1.28
CA GLY A 13 -12.53 -14.45 -1.84
C GLY A 13 -12.29 -12.94 -1.91
N ILE A 14 -11.80 -12.32 -0.83
CA ILE A 14 -11.47 -10.89 -0.82
C ILE A 14 -10.35 -10.59 -1.83
N SER A 15 -9.28 -11.36 -1.85
CA SER A 15 -8.21 -11.20 -2.85
C SER A 15 -8.73 -11.31 -4.27
N GLY A 16 -9.62 -12.27 -4.54
CA GLY A 16 -10.30 -12.42 -5.84
C GLY A 16 -11.14 -11.20 -6.21
N ILE A 17 -11.91 -10.65 -5.27
CA ILE A 17 -12.68 -9.41 -5.47
C ILE A 17 -11.75 -8.22 -5.75
N LEU A 18 -10.64 -8.09 -5.02
CA LEU A 18 -9.67 -7.01 -5.22
C LEU A 18 -8.99 -7.10 -6.58
N LEU A 19 -8.65 -8.31 -7.03
CA LEU A 19 -8.11 -8.54 -8.37
C LEU A 19 -9.17 -8.24 -9.44
N ALA A 20 -10.40 -8.74 -9.30
CA ALA A 20 -11.48 -8.44 -10.26
C ALA A 20 -11.75 -6.94 -10.35
N SER A 21 -11.79 -6.24 -9.22
CA SER A 21 -11.94 -4.77 -9.17
C SER A 21 -10.76 -4.06 -9.85
N GLY A 22 -9.54 -4.52 -9.58
CA GLY A 22 -8.33 -4.01 -10.24
C GLY A 22 -8.34 -4.23 -11.75
N ALA A 23 -8.84 -5.36 -12.23
CA ALA A 23 -9.00 -5.64 -13.65
C ALA A 23 -10.02 -4.71 -14.31
N VAL A 24 -11.19 -4.50 -13.67
CA VAL A 24 -12.21 -3.55 -14.14
C VAL A 24 -11.63 -2.14 -14.22
N ILE A 25 -10.95 -1.68 -13.16
CA ILE A 25 -10.27 -0.37 -13.16
C ILE A 25 -9.24 -0.31 -14.28
N ALA A 26 -8.40 -1.33 -14.44
CA ALA A 26 -7.37 -1.35 -15.48
C ALA A 26 -7.91 -1.34 -16.92
N VAL A 27 -9.14 -1.81 -17.14
CA VAL A 27 -9.81 -1.77 -18.45
C VAL A 27 -10.51 -0.43 -18.68
N LEU A 28 -11.19 0.11 -17.66
CA LEU A 28 -11.93 1.38 -17.76
C LEU A 28 -11.02 2.59 -17.87
N VAL A 29 -9.89 2.54 -17.18
CA VAL A 29 -8.87 3.57 -17.20
C VAL A 29 -7.98 3.28 -18.41
N ASP A 30 -8.37 3.79 -19.58
CA ASP A 30 -7.64 3.65 -20.86
C ASP A 30 -6.13 3.89 -20.65
N PRO A 31 -5.30 2.84 -20.58
CA PRO A 31 -3.89 2.99 -20.30
C PRO A 31 -3.05 3.00 -21.59
N PHE A 32 -3.70 3.10 -22.77
CA PHE A 32 -3.10 2.92 -24.09
C PHE A 32 -2.29 4.14 -24.58
N THR A 33 -2.33 5.27 -23.88
CA THR A 33 -1.94 6.55 -24.49
C THR A 33 -0.52 7.03 -24.17
N ARG A 34 0.25 6.41 -23.26
CA ARG A 34 1.62 6.90 -22.95
C ARG A 34 2.66 5.80 -22.73
N VAL A 35 3.79 6.00 -23.41
CA VAL A 35 5.04 5.25 -23.25
C VAL A 35 5.51 5.36 -21.79
N PRO A 36 5.91 4.25 -21.13
CA PRO A 36 6.53 4.33 -19.82
C PRO A 36 7.83 5.13 -19.93
N MET A 37 8.07 6.00 -18.96
CA MET A 37 9.29 6.82 -18.93
C MET A 37 10.50 5.90 -18.72
N MET A 38 11.49 5.99 -19.61
CA MET A 38 12.77 5.27 -19.46
C MET A 38 13.52 5.85 -18.26
N VAL A 39 14.17 4.99 -17.50
CA VAL A 39 15.07 5.41 -16.42
C VAL A 39 16.52 5.39 -16.86
N ASP A 40 17.34 6.22 -16.24
CA ASP A 40 18.79 6.11 -16.39
C ASP A 40 19.32 4.79 -15.81
N ALA A 41 20.51 4.40 -16.24
CA ALA A 41 21.15 3.15 -15.80
C ALA A 41 21.37 3.10 -14.29
N THR A 42 21.62 4.25 -13.65
CA THR A 42 21.82 4.31 -12.19
C THR A 42 20.55 3.93 -11.44
N THR A 43 19.42 4.50 -11.82
CA THR A 43 18.10 4.26 -11.23
C THR A 43 17.65 2.83 -11.48
N GLU A 44 17.93 2.28 -12.67
CA GLU A 44 17.70 0.87 -12.98
C GLU A 44 18.46 -0.07 -12.02
N TRP A 45 19.78 0.13 -11.86
CA TRP A 45 20.59 -0.71 -10.98
C TRP A 45 20.20 -0.58 -9.51
N LEU A 46 19.86 0.63 -9.06
CA LEU A 46 19.29 0.85 -7.72
C LEU A 46 17.98 0.08 -7.55
N ALA A 47 17.09 0.12 -8.54
CA ALA A 47 15.84 -0.64 -8.51
C ALA A 47 16.07 -2.16 -8.47
N ARG A 48 17.04 -2.68 -9.23
CA ARG A 48 17.45 -4.10 -9.21
C ARG A 48 17.97 -4.53 -7.83
N LEU A 49 18.81 -3.70 -7.21
CA LEU A 49 19.33 -3.95 -5.86
C LEU A 49 18.19 -3.97 -4.83
N LEU A 50 17.31 -2.97 -4.85
CA LEU A 50 16.15 -2.90 -3.96
C LEU A 50 15.19 -4.07 -4.21
N LEU A 51 14.99 -4.46 -5.46
CA LEU A 51 14.17 -5.61 -5.84
C LEU A 51 14.76 -6.89 -5.25
N LEU A 52 16.07 -7.10 -5.38
CA LEU A 52 16.76 -8.24 -4.80
C LEU A 52 16.58 -8.29 -3.28
N LEU A 53 16.75 -7.16 -2.58
CA LEU A 53 16.56 -7.07 -1.13
C LEU A 53 15.10 -7.35 -0.72
N GLY A 54 14.12 -6.80 -1.46
CA GLY A 54 12.70 -7.03 -1.22
C GLY A 54 12.31 -8.50 -1.44
N VAL A 55 12.78 -9.10 -2.53
CA VAL A 55 12.56 -10.53 -2.82
C VAL A 55 13.24 -11.41 -1.77
N ALA A 56 14.48 -11.11 -1.38
CA ALA A 56 15.17 -11.84 -0.33
C ALA A 56 14.40 -11.80 0.99
N TRP A 57 13.86 -10.63 1.39
CA TRP A 57 13.03 -10.50 2.58
C TRP A 57 11.78 -11.39 2.51
N LEU A 58 11.07 -11.40 1.38
CA LEU A 58 9.89 -12.25 1.18
C LEU A 58 10.24 -13.74 1.20
N VAL A 59 11.32 -14.14 0.52
CA VAL A 59 11.79 -15.54 0.48
C VAL A 59 12.20 -16.02 1.86
N ILE A 60 12.99 -15.22 2.60
CA ILE A 60 13.37 -15.53 3.98
C ILE A 60 12.11 -15.69 4.84
N GLY A 61 11.14 -14.78 4.72
CA GLY A 61 9.88 -14.86 5.45
C GLY A 61 9.05 -16.10 5.11
N MET A 62 8.99 -16.46 3.83
CA MET A 62 8.29 -17.65 3.34
C MET A 62 8.94 -18.95 3.83
N LEU A 63 10.27 -19.04 3.75
CA LEU A 63 11.03 -20.21 4.20
C LEU A 63 11.00 -20.35 5.72
N ALA A 64 11.20 -19.25 6.46
CA ALA A 64 11.13 -19.24 7.92
C ALA A 64 9.70 -19.52 8.44
N ALA A 65 8.66 -19.29 7.65
CA ALA A 65 7.30 -19.69 8.00
C ALA A 65 7.08 -21.22 7.93
N ARG A 66 7.90 -21.94 7.14
CA ARG A 66 7.79 -23.39 6.94
C ARG A 66 8.84 -24.21 7.71
N THR A 67 9.92 -23.58 8.15
CA THR A 67 11.10 -24.25 8.73
C THR A 67 11.46 -23.68 10.10
N SER A 68 12.33 -24.38 10.84
CA SER A 68 12.85 -23.95 12.13
C SER A 68 13.92 -22.84 12.06
N LEU A 69 14.09 -22.18 10.91
CA LEU A 69 15.03 -21.07 10.67
C LEU A 69 14.81 -19.81 11.55
N VAL A 70 13.82 -19.85 12.45
CA VAL A 70 13.44 -18.77 13.39
C VAL A 70 14.56 -18.38 14.37
N ARG A 71 15.64 -19.17 14.49
CA ARG A 71 16.77 -18.86 15.40
C ARG A 71 17.75 -17.81 14.88
N ARG A 72 17.71 -17.41 13.61
CA ARG A 72 18.62 -16.39 13.07
C ARG A 72 18.03 -14.97 13.21
N PRO A 73 18.82 -13.95 13.60
CA PRO A 73 18.34 -12.58 13.70
C PRO A 73 17.80 -12.11 12.34
N GLY A 74 16.66 -11.41 12.33
CA GLY A 74 15.96 -10.94 11.13
C GLY A 74 15.02 -11.95 10.48
N ALA A 75 15.27 -13.25 10.60
CA ALA A 75 14.40 -14.28 10.03
C ALA A 75 13.02 -14.31 10.72
N ALA A 76 12.97 -14.03 12.03
CA ALA A 76 11.72 -13.92 12.78
C ALA A 76 10.90 -12.69 12.35
N ALA A 77 11.54 -11.55 12.08
CA ALA A 77 10.88 -10.35 11.53
C ALA A 77 10.30 -10.60 10.13
N ALA A 78 11.10 -11.17 9.23
CA ALA A 78 10.66 -11.53 7.87
C ALA A 78 9.50 -12.54 7.91
N ARG A 79 9.58 -13.55 8.77
CA ARG A 79 8.49 -14.50 9.01
C ARG A 79 7.24 -13.81 9.53
N ALA A 80 7.38 -12.92 10.50
CA ALA A 80 6.26 -12.22 11.11
C ALA A 80 5.52 -11.37 10.08
N THR A 81 6.26 -10.62 9.26
CA THR A 81 5.69 -9.80 8.17
C THR A 81 5.05 -10.65 7.07
N TRP A 82 5.67 -11.76 6.67
CA TRP A 82 5.11 -12.70 5.68
C TRP A 82 3.81 -13.37 6.16
N ILE A 83 3.78 -13.89 7.38
CA ILE A 83 2.58 -14.53 7.93
C ILE A 83 1.49 -13.50 8.15
N ALA A 84 1.83 -12.32 8.67
CA ALA A 84 0.84 -11.28 8.95
C ALA A 84 0.30 -10.63 7.66
N SER A 85 1.04 -10.60 6.55
CA SER A 85 0.52 -10.11 5.28
C SER A 85 -0.35 -11.14 4.57
N THR A 86 0.00 -12.42 4.60
CA THR A 86 -0.76 -13.48 3.90
C THR A 86 -1.93 -14.02 4.74
N ARG A 87 -1.80 -13.99 6.07
CA ARG A 87 -2.76 -14.49 7.05
C ARG A 87 -2.90 -13.48 8.21
N PRO A 88 -3.41 -12.27 7.94
CA PRO A 88 -3.44 -11.17 8.91
C PRO A 88 -4.22 -11.46 10.19
N TRP A 89 -5.18 -12.40 10.17
CA TRP A 89 -5.84 -12.87 11.39
C TRP A 89 -4.89 -13.60 12.37
N ARG A 90 -3.70 -14.01 11.94
CA ARG A 90 -2.63 -14.61 12.76
C ARG A 90 -1.51 -13.62 13.13
N ALA A 91 -1.66 -12.33 12.79
CA ALA A 91 -0.61 -11.33 13.02
C ALA A 91 -0.20 -11.18 14.50
N ARG A 92 -1.13 -11.45 15.42
CA ARG A 92 -0.81 -11.44 16.85
C ARG A 92 0.10 -12.61 17.22
N GLU A 93 -0.22 -13.82 16.76
CA GLU A 93 0.59 -15.02 17.01
C GLU A 93 1.99 -14.88 16.42
N SER A 94 2.11 -14.26 15.24
CA SER A 94 3.39 -14.14 14.54
C SER A 94 4.34 -13.11 15.15
N THR A 95 3.86 -12.27 16.07
CA THR A 95 4.63 -11.21 16.74
C THR A 95 4.84 -11.46 18.24
N LEU A 96 4.47 -12.65 18.74
CA LEU A 96 4.82 -13.08 20.08
C LEU A 96 6.28 -13.53 20.13
N GLY A 97 7.03 -13.06 21.13
CA GLY A 97 8.40 -13.50 21.36
C GLY A 97 9.46 -12.97 20.39
N VAL A 98 9.15 -12.00 19.53
CA VAL A 98 10.16 -11.35 18.67
C VAL A 98 11.15 -10.54 19.50
N LEU A 99 12.44 -10.70 19.14
CA LEU A 99 13.56 -10.00 19.75
C LEU A 99 13.48 -8.49 19.48
N PRO A 100 14.16 -7.65 20.29
CA PRO A 100 14.20 -6.20 20.07
C PRO A 100 14.74 -5.80 18.69
N LEU A 101 15.75 -6.51 18.18
CA LEU A 101 16.30 -6.28 16.84
C LEU A 101 15.26 -6.57 15.74
N ASP A 102 14.53 -7.69 15.86
CA ASP A 102 13.49 -8.06 14.90
C ASP A 102 12.37 -7.04 14.83
N ARG A 103 12.01 -6.45 15.97
CA ARG A 103 11.04 -5.35 16.05
C ARG A 103 11.48 -4.13 15.24
N TRP A 104 12.74 -3.75 15.34
CA TRP A 104 13.29 -2.67 14.52
C TRP A 104 13.31 -3.05 13.04
N LEU A 105 13.72 -4.27 12.69
CA LEU A 105 13.72 -4.74 11.30
C LEU A 105 12.32 -4.77 10.67
N MET A 106 11.27 -5.07 11.45
CA MET A 106 9.87 -5.00 11.01
C MET A 106 9.43 -3.57 10.62
N ILE A 107 10.12 -2.54 11.08
CA ILE A 107 9.85 -1.13 10.73
C ILE A 107 10.83 -0.67 9.65
N LEU A 108 12.13 -0.87 9.88
CA LEU A 108 13.21 -0.36 9.04
C LEU A 108 13.19 -0.98 7.63
N VAL A 109 12.95 -2.29 7.51
CA VAL A 109 12.97 -2.94 6.18
C VAL A 109 11.76 -2.52 5.35
N PRO A 110 10.50 -2.67 5.79
CA PRO A 110 9.36 -2.21 5.00
C PRO A 110 9.33 -0.69 4.80
N GLY A 111 9.67 0.09 5.83
CA GLY A 111 9.69 1.55 5.76
C GLY A 111 10.81 2.06 4.85
N GLY A 112 12.02 1.52 4.98
CA GLY A 112 13.15 1.83 4.12
C GLY A 112 12.88 1.44 2.67
N LEU A 113 12.33 0.24 2.43
CA LEU A 113 11.95 -0.20 1.09
C LEU A 113 10.87 0.71 0.48
N LEU A 114 9.86 1.11 1.25
CA LEU A 114 8.82 2.04 0.80
C LEU A 114 9.43 3.38 0.39
N VAL A 115 10.22 4.02 1.26
CA VAL A 115 10.81 5.35 1.00
C VAL A 115 11.74 5.30 -0.21
N THR A 116 12.65 4.32 -0.25
CA THR A 116 13.60 4.18 -1.36
C THR A 116 12.92 3.82 -2.67
N THR A 117 11.90 2.95 -2.67
CA THR A 117 11.07 2.67 -3.85
C THR A 117 10.39 3.93 -4.36
N ARG A 118 9.89 4.79 -3.46
CA ARG A 118 9.26 6.06 -3.87
C ARG A 118 10.26 7.03 -4.47
N ILE A 119 11.46 7.14 -3.91
CA ILE A 119 12.53 7.97 -4.46
C ILE A 119 12.92 7.47 -5.86
N VAL A 120 13.13 6.16 -6.01
CA VAL A 120 13.53 5.53 -7.29
C VAL A 120 12.44 5.63 -8.37
N GLN A 121 11.16 5.67 -7.99
CA GLN A 121 10.05 5.86 -8.92
C GLN A 121 9.86 7.29 -9.39
N THR A 122 10.58 8.25 -8.80
CA THR A 122 10.31 9.66 -8.99
C THR A 122 11.51 10.31 -9.69
N PRO A 123 11.30 10.99 -10.83
CA PRO A 123 12.31 11.89 -11.39
C PRO A 123 12.82 12.88 -10.33
N ARG A 124 14.08 13.32 -10.41
CA ARG A 124 14.75 14.08 -9.33
C ARG A 124 13.99 15.35 -8.89
N ASP A 125 13.18 15.93 -9.76
CA ASP A 125 12.39 17.13 -9.46
C ASP A 125 11.09 16.82 -8.70
N GLY A 126 10.84 15.54 -8.36
CA GLY A 126 9.58 15.03 -7.82
C GLY A 126 9.48 14.66 -6.38
N LEU A 127 10.44 15.13 -5.58
CA LEU A 127 10.49 14.83 -4.16
C LEU A 127 9.25 15.31 -3.39
N TRP A 128 8.48 16.26 -3.92
CA TRP A 128 7.21 16.68 -3.32
C TRP A 128 6.15 15.56 -3.35
N GLY A 129 5.97 14.89 -4.49
CA GLY A 129 5.06 13.74 -4.59
C GLY A 129 5.47 12.59 -3.65
N VAL A 130 6.78 12.38 -3.49
CA VAL A 130 7.33 11.43 -2.50
C VAL A 130 6.98 11.85 -1.07
N ALA A 131 7.16 13.13 -0.73
CA ALA A 131 6.84 13.67 0.59
C ALA A 131 5.35 13.53 0.92
N VAL A 132 4.45 13.86 -0.01
CA VAL A 132 3.00 13.68 0.16
C VAL A 132 2.64 12.21 0.36
N ALA A 133 3.23 11.30 -0.43
CA ALA A 133 3.00 9.88 -0.29
C ALA A 133 3.48 9.35 1.09
N ILE A 134 4.67 9.74 1.54
CA ILE A 134 5.21 9.38 2.85
C ILE A 134 4.35 9.97 3.97
N ALA A 135 3.94 11.23 3.85
CA ALA A 135 3.05 11.89 4.81
C ALA A 135 1.72 11.15 4.96
N GLY A 136 1.14 10.63 3.87
CA GLY A 136 -0.06 9.79 3.93
C GLY A 136 0.13 8.50 4.73
N TRP A 137 1.26 7.81 4.53
CA TRP A 137 1.60 6.63 5.32
C TRP A 137 1.84 6.95 6.79
N LEU A 138 2.53 8.07 7.08
CA LEU A 138 2.78 8.53 8.45
C LEU A 138 1.49 8.93 9.16
N LEU A 139 0.58 9.64 8.48
CA LEU A 139 -0.72 10.02 9.02
C LEU A 139 -1.58 8.78 9.32
N PHE A 140 -1.56 7.79 8.43
CA PHE A 140 -2.21 6.51 8.68
C PHE A 140 -1.62 5.79 9.90
N ALA A 141 -0.29 5.69 9.98
CA ALA A 141 0.40 5.07 11.12
C ALA A 141 0.10 5.81 12.43
N PHE A 142 0.07 7.13 12.41
CA PHE A 142 -0.28 7.98 13.55
C PHE A 142 -1.74 7.75 13.99
N ALA A 143 -2.70 7.77 13.08
CA ALA A 143 -4.10 7.50 13.38
C ALA A 143 -4.30 6.11 14.01
N VAL A 144 -3.67 5.08 13.44
CA VAL A 144 -3.66 3.72 13.98
C VAL A 144 -3.05 3.69 15.40
N ARG A 145 -1.92 4.39 15.59
CA ARG A 145 -1.24 4.46 16.89
C ARG A 145 -2.10 5.11 17.97
N LEU A 146 -2.81 6.18 17.64
CA LEU A 146 -3.75 6.85 18.54
C LEU A 146 -4.91 5.91 18.92
N LEU A 147 -5.51 5.23 17.94
CA LEU A 147 -6.66 4.35 18.15
C LEU A 147 -6.33 3.07 18.92
N LEU A 148 -5.11 2.55 18.77
CA LEU A 148 -4.61 1.40 19.54
C LEU A 148 -4.43 1.74 21.03
N GLY A 149 -4.05 2.98 21.36
CA GLY A 149 -3.81 3.43 22.73
C GLY A 149 -2.64 2.67 23.39
N ARG A 150 -2.88 1.99 24.52
CA ARG A 150 -1.85 1.21 25.24
C ARG A 150 -1.61 -0.20 24.68
N ARG A 151 -2.34 -0.60 23.62
CA ARG A 151 -2.23 -1.93 23.03
C ARG A 151 -0.97 -2.07 22.16
N SER A 152 -0.54 -3.31 21.94
CA SER A 152 0.67 -3.62 21.18
C SER A 152 0.52 -3.28 19.68
N PRO A 153 1.41 -2.47 19.09
CA PRO A 153 1.36 -2.10 17.68
C PRO A 153 1.99 -3.15 16.74
N TRP A 154 2.74 -4.11 17.28
CA TRP A 154 3.52 -5.06 16.48
C TRP A 154 2.70 -5.89 15.47
N PRO A 155 1.48 -6.38 15.80
CA PRO A 155 0.68 -7.14 14.84
C PRO A 155 0.31 -6.34 13.58
N ILE A 156 -0.05 -5.06 13.73
CA ILE A 156 -0.39 -4.23 12.57
C ILE A 156 0.86 -3.83 11.78
N ILE A 157 1.97 -3.53 12.47
CA ILE A 157 3.25 -3.26 11.81
C ILE A 157 3.67 -4.47 10.96
N ALA A 158 3.53 -5.69 11.48
CA ALA A 158 3.81 -6.91 10.72
C ALA A 158 2.94 -7.03 9.46
N ALA A 159 1.63 -6.86 9.62
CA ALA A 159 0.66 -7.05 8.53
C ALA A 159 0.83 -6.01 7.42
N VAL A 160 0.88 -4.73 7.81
CA VAL A 160 1.07 -3.60 6.89
C VAL A 160 2.46 -3.67 6.26
N GLY A 161 3.50 -3.93 7.05
CA GLY A 161 4.88 -4.03 6.57
C GLY A 161 5.05 -5.12 5.52
N GLY A 162 4.52 -6.32 5.75
CA GLY A 162 4.61 -7.39 4.75
C GLY A 162 3.81 -7.10 3.48
N ALA A 163 2.63 -6.48 3.59
CA ALA A 163 1.82 -6.07 2.43
C ALA A 163 2.51 -4.95 1.63
N LEU A 164 3.15 -4.01 2.32
CA LEU A 164 3.95 -2.94 1.71
C LEU A 164 5.15 -3.50 0.95
N VAL A 165 5.88 -4.48 1.51
CA VAL A 165 7.02 -5.10 0.81
C VAL A 165 6.56 -5.78 -0.48
N LEU A 166 5.45 -6.53 -0.46
CA LEU A 166 4.88 -7.13 -1.68
C LEU A 166 4.57 -6.07 -2.74
N ARG A 167 3.93 -4.96 -2.33
CA ARG A 167 3.64 -3.84 -3.22
C ARG A 167 4.92 -3.22 -3.80
N CYS A 168 5.93 -2.99 -2.96
CA CYS A 168 7.20 -2.41 -3.40
C CYS A 168 7.91 -3.31 -4.39
N VAL A 169 7.94 -4.64 -4.16
CA VAL A 169 8.52 -5.61 -5.10
C VAL A 169 7.84 -5.53 -6.46
N VAL A 170 6.50 -5.55 -6.53
CA VAL A 170 5.78 -5.40 -7.81
C VAL A 170 6.12 -4.08 -8.49
N ALA A 171 6.22 -3.01 -7.72
CA ALA A 171 6.53 -1.70 -8.27
C ALA A 171 7.98 -1.57 -8.76
N LEU A 172 8.93 -2.21 -8.07
CA LEU A 172 10.35 -2.27 -8.42
C LEU A 172 10.62 -3.13 -9.65
N VAL A 173 9.83 -4.19 -9.91
CA VAL A 173 9.96 -5.00 -11.14
C VAL A 173 9.84 -4.13 -12.38
N ALA A 174 8.85 -3.24 -12.43
CA ALA A 174 8.68 -2.32 -13.56
C ALA A 174 9.90 -1.42 -13.75
N VAL A 175 10.37 -0.77 -12.67
CA VAL A 175 11.53 0.14 -12.73
C VAL A 175 12.82 -0.59 -13.10
N ALA A 176 13.06 -1.76 -12.50
CA ALA A 176 14.25 -2.57 -12.74
C ALA A 176 14.36 -3.08 -14.19
N LEU A 177 13.25 -3.08 -14.93
CA LEU A 177 13.16 -3.48 -16.34
C LEU A 177 13.01 -2.28 -17.29
N SER A 178 13.03 -1.03 -16.78
CA SER A 178 12.79 0.20 -17.57
C SER A 178 14.05 0.96 -17.96
N GLY A 179 15.25 0.39 -17.77
CA GLY A 179 16.50 1.05 -18.13
C GLY A 179 16.79 1.09 -19.64
N PRO A 180 17.97 1.58 -20.06
CA PRO A 180 18.31 1.78 -21.47
C PRO A 180 18.16 0.51 -22.34
N GLU A 181 18.53 -0.64 -21.78
CA GLU A 181 18.41 -1.98 -22.39
C GLU A 181 17.22 -2.77 -21.82
N GLY A 182 16.29 -2.08 -21.17
CA GLY A 182 15.18 -2.65 -20.43
C GLY A 182 14.02 -3.08 -21.34
N VAL A 183 13.42 -4.23 -21.04
CA VAL A 183 12.30 -4.79 -21.81
C VAL A 183 10.92 -4.25 -21.39
N TRP A 184 10.85 -3.41 -20.36
CA TRP A 184 9.57 -2.92 -19.84
C TRP A 184 8.73 -2.14 -20.85
N PRO A 185 9.28 -1.25 -21.70
CA PRO A 185 8.48 -0.57 -22.72
C PRO A 185 7.78 -1.53 -23.67
N ASP A 186 8.47 -2.57 -24.12
CA ASP A 186 7.92 -3.59 -25.02
C ASP A 186 6.85 -4.44 -24.31
N LEU A 187 7.12 -4.83 -23.06
CA LEU A 187 6.14 -5.53 -22.23
C LEU A 187 4.91 -4.67 -21.95
N TRP A 188 5.08 -3.37 -21.74
CA TRP A 188 4.00 -2.42 -21.47
C TRP A 188 3.10 -2.18 -22.68
N ALA A 189 3.66 -2.33 -23.88
CA ALA A 189 2.89 -2.25 -25.12
C ALA A 189 1.86 -3.39 -25.20
N LEU A 190 2.13 -4.55 -24.60
CA LEU A 190 1.19 -5.68 -24.52
C LEU A 190 0.03 -5.34 -23.55
N PRO A 191 -1.22 -5.27 -24.04
CA PRO A 191 -2.37 -4.89 -23.20
C PRO A 191 -2.58 -5.84 -22.01
N ALA A 192 -2.34 -7.14 -22.21
CA ALA A 192 -2.49 -8.14 -21.16
C ALA A 192 -1.52 -7.92 -19.99
N VAL A 193 -0.25 -7.58 -20.27
CA VAL A 193 0.76 -7.31 -19.24
C VAL A 193 0.39 -6.06 -18.44
N ARG A 194 -0.06 -5.02 -19.14
CA ARG A 194 -0.49 -3.77 -18.51
C ARG A 194 -1.68 -3.95 -17.58
N ILE A 195 -2.71 -4.66 -18.05
CA ILE A 195 -3.90 -4.99 -17.24
C ILE A 195 -3.50 -5.82 -16.02
N LEU A 196 -2.69 -6.87 -16.23
CA LEU A 196 -2.21 -7.74 -15.15
C LEU A 196 -1.42 -6.95 -14.10
N TYR A 197 -0.51 -6.10 -14.55
CA TYR A 197 0.30 -5.25 -13.68
C TYR A 197 -0.57 -4.31 -12.83
N LEU A 198 -1.47 -3.56 -13.47
CA LEU A 198 -2.36 -2.62 -12.81
C LEU A 198 -3.29 -3.34 -11.82
N MET A 199 -3.85 -4.48 -12.23
CA MET A 199 -4.68 -5.34 -11.39
C MET A 199 -3.96 -5.75 -10.11
N ILE A 200 -2.75 -6.30 -10.22
CA ILE A 200 -1.95 -6.75 -9.08
C ILE A 200 -1.57 -5.55 -8.20
N ALA A 201 -1.10 -4.47 -8.82
CA ALA A 201 -0.62 -3.32 -8.08
C ALA A 201 -1.75 -2.62 -7.31
N PHE A 202 -2.96 -2.54 -7.88
CA PHE A 202 -4.17 -2.07 -7.19
C PHE A 202 -4.55 -3.01 -6.04
N ALA A 203 -4.64 -4.31 -6.31
CA ALA A 203 -5.03 -5.29 -5.30
C ALA A 203 -4.08 -5.27 -4.10
N LEU A 204 -2.78 -5.10 -4.32
CA LEU A 204 -1.80 -4.99 -3.24
C LEU A 204 -1.94 -3.70 -2.40
N VAL A 205 -2.38 -2.58 -2.98
CA VAL A 205 -2.72 -1.37 -2.19
C VAL A 205 -3.90 -1.66 -1.28
N ALA A 206 -5.00 -2.12 -1.87
CA ALA A 206 -6.22 -2.40 -1.13
C ALA A 206 -5.98 -3.46 -0.04
N TRP A 207 -5.14 -4.45 -0.35
CA TRP A 207 -4.74 -5.49 0.59
C TRP A 207 -4.03 -4.94 1.84
N VAL A 208 -3.26 -3.84 1.75
CA VAL A 208 -2.64 -3.22 2.94
C VAL A 208 -3.72 -2.81 3.95
N PHE A 209 -4.83 -2.22 3.48
CA PHE A 209 -5.93 -1.80 4.36
C PHE A 209 -6.73 -3.00 4.88
N VAL A 210 -6.97 -4.03 4.06
CA VAL A 210 -7.60 -5.28 4.50
C VAL A 210 -6.76 -5.97 5.58
N ALA A 211 -5.45 -6.09 5.36
CA ALA A 211 -4.51 -6.69 6.31
C ALA A 211 -4.46 -5.89 7.62
N ALA A 212 -4.46 -4.56 7.55
CA ALA A 212 -4.54 -3.69 8.72
C ALA A 212 -5.84 -3.90 9.51
N GLY A 213 -6.99 -3.87 8.84
CA GLY A 213 -8.30 -4.10 9.46
C GLY A 213 -8.40 -5.48 10.12
N TRP A 214 -7.88 -6.52 9.48
CA TRP A 214 -7.85 -7.85 10.08
C TRP A 214 -6.90 -7.98 11.25
N ALA A 215 -5.70 -7.42 11.18
CA ALA A 215 -4.75 -7.40 12.30
C ALA A 215 -5.31 -6.62 13.52
N LEU A 216 -6.08 -5.55 13.28
CA LEU A 216 -6.72 -4.75 14.32
C LEU A 216 -7.99 -5.40 14.89
N SER A 217 -8.68 -6.24 14.13
CA SER A 217 -9.97 -6.81 14.53
C SER A 217 -9.92 -7.58 15.85
N ALA A 218 -8.80 -8.26 16.12
CA ALA A 218 -8.57 -9.01 17.35
C ALA A 218 -8.33 -8.10 18.57
N GLN A 219 -8.00 -6.81 18.36
CA GLN A 219 -7.63 -5.86 19.42
C GLN A 219 -8.72 -4.80 19.67
N LEU A 220 -9.40 -4.36 18.61
CA LEU A 220 -10.37 -3.27 18.64
C LEU A 220 -11.82 -3.74 18.39
N GLY A 221 -12.02 -5.00 18.00
CA GLY A 221 -13.30 -5.50 17.52
C GLY A 221 -13.53 -5.20 16.04
N ARG A 222 -14.46 -5.94 15.42
CA ARG A 222 -14.71 -5.91 13.95
C ARG A 222 -15.07 -4.52 13.44
N ARG A 223 -16.00 -3.83 14.12
CA ARG A 223 -16.50 -2.50 13.72
C ARG A 223 -15.36 -1.49 13.69
N ARG A 224 -14.65 -1.32 14.81
CA ARG A 224 -13.59 -0.31 14.93
C ARG A 224 -12.43 -0.58 13.99
N ALA A 225 -12.06 -1.84 13.82
CA ALA A 225 -11.01 -2.22 12.89
C ALA A 225 -11.37 -1.97 11.42
N GLY A 226 -12.63 -2.22 11.04
CA GLY A 226 -13.17 -1.82 9.73
C GLY A 226 -13.15 -0.30 9.57
N GLY A 227 -13.53 0.44 10.62
CA GLY A 227 -13.44 1.91 10.64
C GLY A 227 -12.03 2.43 10.41
N VAL A 228 -11.01 1.84 11.05
CA VAL A 228 -9.59 2.24 10.86
C VAL A 228 -9.14 1.98 9.41
N ALA A 229 -9.49 0.82 8.85
CA ALA A 229 -9.14 0.49 7.47
C ALA A 229 -9.79 1.45 6.47
N LEU A 230 -11.08 1.76 6.67
CA LEU A 230 -11.83 2.69 5.83
C LEU A 230 -11.32 4.14 5.97
N ALA A 231 -11.00 4.57 7.19
CA ALA A 231 -10.41 5.89 7.42
C ALA A 231 -9.03 6.03 6.77
N GLY A 232 -8.19 4.99 6.88
CA GLY A 232 -6.89 4.97 6.23
C GLY A 232 -6.98 5.03 4.70
N MET A 233 -7.92 4.27 4.13
CA MET A 233 -8.21 4.33 2.69
C MET A 233 -8.68 5.73 2.30
N GLY A 234 -9.63 6.30 3.04
CA GLY A 234 -10.15 7.65 2.82
C GLY A 234 -9.06 8.72 2.85
N ILE A 235 -8.16 8.68 3.84
CA ILE A 235 -7.00 9.60 3.93
C ILE A 235 -6.09 9.46 2.71
N GLY A 236 -5.85 8.24 2.25
CA GLY A 236 -5.07 7.97 1.04
C GLY A 236 -5.64 8.61 -0.22
N TYR A 237 -6.96 8.77 -0.31
CA TYR A 237 -7.64 9.48 -1.41
C TYR A 237 -7.77 10.99 -1.15
N ALA A 238 -8.01 11.40 0.10
CA ALA A 238 -8.24 12.79 0.47
C ALA A 238 -6.96 13.65 0.38
N LEU A 239 -5.78 13.09 0.68
CA LEU A 239 -4.52 13.83 0.63
C LEU A 239 -4.14 14.31 -0.78
N PRO A 240 -4.18 13.44 -1.82
CA PRO A 240 -4.00 13.91 -3.19
C PRO A 240 -5.05 14.97 -3.58
N ALA A 241 -6.32 14.74 -3.26
CA ALA A 241 -7.38 15.69 -3.55
C ALA A 241 -7.19 17.06 -2.86
N ALA A 242 -6.78 17.07 -1.60
CA ALA A 242 -6.49 18.29 -0.85
C ALA A 242 -5.29 19.04 -1.44
N THR A 243 -4.27 18.31 -1.90
CA THR A 243 -3.12 18.91 -2.58
C THR A 243 -3.54 19.60 -3.87
N ILE A 244 -4.40 18.96 -4.66
CA ILE A 244 -5.00 19.54 -5.87
C ILE A 244 -5.85 20.78 -5.54
N ALA A 245 -6.63 20.73 -4.46
CA ALA A 245 -7.45 21.85 -4.02
C ALA A 245 -6.61 23.06 -3.55
N LEU A 246 -5.48 22.83 -2.88
CA LEU A 246 -4.62 23.88 -2.32
C LEU A 246 -3.67 24.51 -3.35
N MET A 247 -3.06 23.68 -4.21
CA MET A 247 -2.07 24.14 -5.20
C MET A 247 -2.72 24.54 -6.53
N GLY A 248 -4.00 24.26 -6.70
CA GLY A 248 -4.66 24.32 -8.00
C GLY A 248 -4.36 23.07 -8.83
N ALA A 249 -5.37 22.55 -9.52
CA ALA A 249 -5.25 21.32 -10.30
C ALA A 249 -4.14 21.37 -11.35
N ARG A 250 -3.93 22.53 -11.98
CA ARG A 250 -2.95 22.69 -13.04
C ARG A 250 -1.52 22.54 -12.51
N ASP A 251 -1.19 23.18 -11.39
CA ASP A 251 0.16 23.17 -10.81
C ASP A 251 0.44 21.88 -10.04
N ALA A 252 -0.54 21.36 -9.30
CA ALA A 252 -0.45 20.07 -8.64
C ALA A 252 -0.17 18.94 -9.65
N LEU A 253 -0.87 18.94 -10.79
CA LEU A 253 -0.71 17.89 -11.79
C LEU A 253 0.42 18.14 -12.76
N ARG A 254 0.83 19.39 -13.02
CA ARG A 254 2.08 19.64 -13.76
C ARG A 254 3.28 19.14 -12.96
N SER A 255 3.32 19.52 -11.68
CA SER A 255 4.22 18.96 -10.68
C SER A 255 4.13 17.43 -10.71
N TRP A 256 2.98 16.81 -10.51
CA TRP A 256 2.89 15.35 -10.51
C TRP A 256 3.16 14.67 -11.87
N ASN A 257 2.87 15.31 -13.00
CA ASN A 257 3.18 14.79 -14.34
C ASN A 257 4.67 14.79 -14.62
N GLU A 258 5.39 15.79 -14.12
CA GLU A 258 6.84 15.89 -14.20
C GLU A 258 7.53 15.00 -13.14
N GLN A 259 6.80 14.55 -12.11
CA GLN A 259 7.34 13.96 -10.87
C GLN A 259 6.90 12.52 -10.56
N ILE A 260 5.81 11.99 -11.12
CA ILE A 260 5.34 10.62 -10.87
C ILE A 260 5.81 9.72 -12.02
N GLY A 261 6.90 9.00 -11.79
CA GLY A 261 7.54 8.17 -12.81
C GLY A 261 6.89 6.81 -13.06
N ILE A 262 7.27 6.23 -14.21
CA ILE A 262 7.28 4.83 -14.70
C ILE A 262 5.97 4.02 -14.63
N LEU A 263 5.04 4.35 -13.72
CA LEU A 263 3.83 3.59 -13.42
C LEU A 263 2.58 4.49 -13.47
N PRO A 264 1.41 3.92 -13.79
CA PRO A 264 0.27 4.68 -14.32
C PRO A 264 -0.65 5.12 -13.18
N TRP A 265 -0.07 5.79 -12.19
CA TRP A 265 -0.83 6.37 -11.08
C TRP A 265 -1.21 7.83 -11.32
N ASP A 266 -0.98 8.31 -12.53
CA ASP A 266 -1.20 9.68 -12.99
C ASP A 266 -2.66 9.89 -13.38
N LEU A 267 -3.36 10.84 -12.72
CA LEU A 267 -4.73 11.25 -13.03
C LEU A 267 -4.90 11.77 -14.48
N ALA A 268 -3.86 12.38 -15.07
CA ALA A 268 -3.84 12.78 -16.47
C ALA A 268 -3.72 11.58 -17.43
N ARG A 269 -3.10 10.48 -16.98
CA ARG A 269 -3.15 9.18 -17.69
C ARG A 269 -4.47 8.46 -17.47
N LEU A 270 -5.09 8.60 -16.29
CA LEU A 270 -6.39 7.96 -16.02
C LEU A 270 -7.53 8.51 -16.89
N THR A 271 -7.33 9.70 -17.48
CA THR A 271 -8.39 10.46 -18.15
C THR A 271 -8.19 10.59 -19.66
N GLY A 272 -7.08 10.07 -20.21
CA GLY A 272 -6.85 9.95 -21.66
C GLY A 272 -6.81 11.27 -22.45
N MET A 273 -6.89 12.43 -21.80
CA MET A 273 -7.13 13.70 -22.51
C MET A 273 -5.84 14.33 -23.05
N ARG A 274 -5.83 14.58 -24.37
CA ARG A 274 -4.82 15.35 -25.12
C ARG A 274 -5.03 16.86 -25.05
N ASP A 275 -6.24 17.33 -24.73
CA ASP A 275 -6.67 18.69 -25.10
C ASP A 275 -6.80 19.67 -23.91
N GLY A 276 -6.14 19.41 -22.79
CA GLY A 276 -6.03 20.38 -21.69
C GLY A 276 -7.33 20.63 -20.89
N ALA A 277 -8.46 19.98 -21.23
CA ALA A 277 -9.64 19.95 -20.39
C ALA A 277 -9.38 19.04 -19.19
N PHE A 278 -9.32 19.61 -17.99
CA PHE A 278 -9.07 18.87 -16.77
C PHE A 278 -10.41 18.34 -16.20
N PRO A 279 -10.56 17.03 -15.92
CA PRO A 279 -11.79 16.48 -15.38
C PRO A 279 -11.83 16.72 -13.87
N ILE A 280 -12.00 17.99 -13.50
CA ILE A 280 -12.11 18.43 -12.11
C ILE A 280 -13.21 17.67 -11.38
N GLU A 281 -14.23 17.22 -12.10
CA GLU A 281 -15.31 16.38 -11.62
C GLU A 281 -14.81 15.04 -11.09
N VAL A 282 -13.90 14.35 -11.79
CA VAL A 282 -13.33 13.06 -11.33
C VAL A 282 -12.49 13.26 -10.08
N VAL A 283 -11.71 14.34 -10.03
CA VAL A 283 -10.91 14.67 -8.84
C VAL A 283 -11.80 15.08 -7.67
N ALA A 284 -12.86 15.87 -7.91
CA ALA A 284 -13.82 16.25 -6.89
C ALA A 284 -14.60 15.02 -6.37
N VAL A 285 -15.04 14.12 -7.26
CA VAL A 285 -15.73 12.89 -6.87
C VAL A 285 -14.82 11.99 -6.04
N THR A 286 -13.57 11.78 -6.47
CA THR A 286 -12.61 10.98 -5.67
C THR A 286 -12.26 11.64 -4.34
N ALA A 287 -12.19 12.98 -4.29
CA ALA A 287 -12.04 13.75 -3.06
C ALA A 287 -13.20 13.52 -2.09
N VAL A 288 -14.44 13.63 -2.59
CA VAL A 288 -15.67 13.46 -1.81
C VAL A 288 -15.76 12.02 -1.31
N ILE A 289 -15.51 11.02 -2.16
CA ILE A 289 -15.47 9.61 -1.75
C ILE A 289 -14.42 9.41 -0.64
N GLY A 290 -13.21 9.98 -0.82
CA GLY A 290 -12.15 9.92 0.19
C GLY A 290 -12.55 10.57 1.51
N ALA A 291 -13.18 11.75 1.47
CA ALA A 291 -13.65 12.47 2.64
C ALA A 291 -14.77 11.70 3.37
N VAL A 292 -15.77 11.20 2.64
CA VAL A 292 -16.87 10.40 3.20
C VAL A 292 -16.32 9.11 3.84
N ALA A 293 -15.44 8.39 3.13
CA ALA A 293 -14.79 7.19 3.67
C ALA A 293 -13.99 7.51 4.94
N THR A 294 -13.30 8.65 4.97
CA THR A 294 -12.56 9.12 6.16
C THR A 294 -13.49 9.37 7.34
N ILE A 295 -14.56 10.13 7.13
CA ILE A 295 -15.52 10.50 8.18
C ILE A 295 -16.25 9.26 8.71
N VAL A 296 -16.79 8.43 7.83
CA VAL A 296 -17.48 7.18 8.21
C VAL A 296 -16.50 6.24 8.91
N GLY A 297 -15.28 6.11 8.38
CA GLY A 297 -14.23 5.30 8.99
C GLY A 297 -13.89 5.76 10.41
N MET A 298 -13.70 7.07 10.61
CA MET A 298 -13.46 7.67 11.92
C MET A 298 -14.64 7.43 12.88
N ALA A 299 -15.88 7.66 12.43
CA ALA A 299 -17.07 7.43 13.23
C ALA A 299 -17.21 5.96 13.67
N LEU A 300 -16.86 5.01 12.80
CA LEU A 300 -16.83 3.59 13.12
C LEU A 300 -15.66 3.20 14.04
N ALA A 301 -14.53 3.91 13.95
CA ALA A 301 -13.32 3.66 14.73
C ALA A 301 -13.39 4.17 16.17
N LEU A 302 -14.23 5.18 16.42
CA LEU A 302 -14.47 5.73 17.75
C LEU A 302 -15.14 4.68 18.66
N PRO A 303 -14.76 4.62 19.94
CA PRO A 303 -15.47 3.80 20.91
C PRO A 303 -16.89 4.32 21.10
N ASP A 304 -17.87 3.41 21.18
CA ASP A 304 -19.23 3.81 21.53
C ASP A 304 -19.22 4.47 22.91
N ARG A 305 -19.65 5.73 22.97
CA ARG A 305 -19.93 6.42 24.22
C ARG A 305 -21.22 5.84 24.81
N VAL A 306 -21.19 4.60 25.27
CA VAL A 306 -22.25 4.10 26.16
C VAL A 306 -22.00 4.75 27.51
N TYR A 307 -22.72 5.86 27.73
CA TYR A 307 -23.22 6.35 29.02
C TYR A 307 -22.43 5.83 30.24
N ALA A 308 -21.39 6.55 30.64
CA ALA A 308 -20.75 6.42 31.94
C ALA A 308 -21.70 6.91 33.05
N ARG A 309 -22.82 6.22 33.25
CA ARG A 309 -23.73 6.45 34.38
C ARG A 309 -24.27 5.11 34.88
N ARG A 310 -23.42 4.38 35.60
CA ARG A 310 -23.81 3.46 36.69
C ARG A 310 -22.56 3.01 37.44
N VAL A 311 -22.05 3.90 38.29
CA VAL A 311 -21.50 3.54 39.59
C VAL A 311 -21.93 4.65 40.55
N ARG A 312 -23.05 4.43 41.24
CA ARG A 312 -23.27 4.85 42.61
C ARG A 312 -23.83 3.63 43.32
#